data_AF-A0A6B3F7S4-F1
#
_entry.id   AF-A0A6B3F7S4-F1
#
_cell.length_a   1.000
_cell.length_b   1.000
_cell.length_c   1.000
_cell.angle_alpha   90.00
_cell.angle_beta   90.00
_cell.angle_gamma   90.00
#
_symmetry.space_group_name_H-M   'P 1'
#
loop_
_entity.id
_entity.type
_entity.pdbx_description
1 polymer ?
#
loop_
_entity_poly.entity_id
_entity_poly.type
_entity_poly.pdbx_seq_one_letter_code
_entity_poly.pdbx_strand_id
1 'polypeptide(L)'
;QALAEMRRLLGVLRTGEPREAGEYVPQPDVDQMNELIEQVRGAGLPVDFRIEGAVRQLPRGVELTAYRIVQEALTNTRKHGGPDAGASVRLVYFDDGLGLLIEDDG
;
A
#
# COMPACT_ATOMS: atom_id res chain seq x y z
N GLN A 1 13.22 -0.24 -23.74
CA GLN A 1 12.20 0.81 -23.53
C GLN A 1 11.28 0.75 -24.76
N ALA A 2 10.29 -0.14 -24.84
CA ALA A 2 8.90 0.12 -24.47
C ALA A 2 8.04 -1.18 -24.46
N LEU A 3 8.59 -2.32 -24.04
CA LEU A 3 7.88 -3.62 -24.05
C LEU A 3 7.60 -4.23 -22.66
N ALA A 4 8.05 -3.58 -21.58
CA ALA A 4 7.77 -4.04 -20.21
C ALA A 4 6.46 -3.49 -19.63
N GLU A 5 5.94 -2.40 -20.20
CA GLU A 5 4.72 -1.71 -19.73
C GLU A 5 3.44 -2.53 -20.01
N MET A 6 3.38 -3.25 -21.14
CA MET A 6 2.17 -4.00 -21.53
C MET A 6 1.96 -5.30 -20.76
N ARG A 7 2.96 -5.83 -20.05
CA ARG A 7 2.81 -7.09 -19.30
C ARG A 7 2.15 -6.93 -17.93
N ARG A 8 1.95 -5.71 -17.42
CA ARG A 8 1.23 -5.48 -16.16
C ARG A 8 -0.29 -5.48 -16.31
N LEU A 9 -0.81 -5.22 -17.51
CA LEU A 9 -2.24 -5.20 -17.76
C LEU A 9 -2.89 -6.60 -17.85
N LEU A 10 -2.10 -7.66 -18.05
CA LEU A 10 -2.64 -9.04 -18.18
C LEU A 10 -2.74 -9.81 -16.85
N GLY A 11 -2.24 -9.28 -15.74
CA GLY A 11 -2.34 -9.93 -14.42
C GLY A 11 -3.67 -9.67 -13.69
N VAL A 12 -4.46 -8.70 -14.17
CA VAL A 12 -5.69 -8.20 -13.49
C VAL A 12 -6.93 -9.04 -13.82
N LEU A 13 -6.82 -10.02 -14.74
CA LEU A 13 -7.90 -10.94 -15.08
C LEU A 13 -7.57 -12.37 -14.63
N ARG A 14 -7.51 -12.59 -13.32
CA ARG A 14 -7.72 -13.95 -12.77
C ARG A 14 -8.71 -13.91 -11.62
N THR A 15 -9.95 -13.57 -11.96
CA THR A 15 -11.14 -13.97 -11.22
C THR A 15 -11.25 -15.50 -11.17
N GLY A 16 -11.36 -16.05 -9.97
CA GLY A 16 -11.85 -17.40 -9.71
C GLY A 16 -10.78 -18.45 -9.39
N GLU A 17 -10.53 -18.67 -8.09
CA GLU A 17 -10.54 -19.99 -7.42
C GLU A 17 -10.01 -19.86 -5.98
N PRO A 18 -10.72 -20.39 -4.97
CA PRO A 18 -10.18 -20.51 -3.62
C PRO A 18 -9.21 -21.69 -3.58
N ARG A 19 -7.91 -21.42 -3.46
CA ARG A 19 -6.93 -22.43 -3.07
C ARG A 19 -6.63 -22.25 -1.59
N GLU A 20 -7.23 -23.13 -0.80
CA GLU A 20 -6.82 -23.41 0.57
C GLU A 20 -5.39 -23.99 0.60
N ALA A 21 -4.74 -23.76 1.74
CA ALA A 21 -3.51 -24.39 2.24
C ALA A 21 -2.18 -24.06 1.54
N GLY A 22 -1.39 -23.19 2.18
CA GLY A 22 0.04 -23.02 1.88
C GLY A 22 0.64 -21.82 2.59
N GLU A 23 1.25 -22.08 3.75
CA GLU A 23 2.04 -21.17 4.59
C GLU A 23 1.28 -20.08 5.37
N TYR A 24 1.34 -20.25 6.69
CA TYR A 24 0.98 -19.28 7.73
C TYR A 24 2.00 -18.12 7.70
N VAL A 25 2.03 -17.37 6.60
CA VAL A 25 2.73 -16.09 6.55
C VAL A 25 1.75 -15.07 7.13
N PRO A 26 2.07 -14.38 8.25
CA PRO A 26 1.19 -13.36 8.79
C PRO A 26 0.88 -12.36 7.68
N GLN A 27 -0.40 -12.24 7.37
CA GLN A 27 -0.88 -11.38 6.30
C GLN A 27 -0.59 -9.91 6.66
N PRO A 28 -0.47 -9.00 5.68
CA PRO A 28 -0.46 -7.57 5.97
C PRO A 28 -1.81 -7.13 6.52
N ASP A 29 -1.95 -7.23 7.83
CA ASP A 29 -2.93 -6.49 8.57
C ASP A 29 -2.49 -5.02 8.65
N VAL A 30 -3.38 -4.18 9.18
CA VAL A 30 -3.12 -2.76 9.44
C VAL A 30 -1.82 -2.55 10.25
N ASP A 31 -1.39 -3.53 11.03
CA ASP A 31 -0.17 -3.46 11.82
C ASP A 31 1.08 -3.46 10.92
N GLN A 32 1.11 -4.26 9.85
CA GLN A 32 2.19 -4.18 8.84
C GLN A 32 2.23 -2.82 8.12
N MET A 33 1.07 -2.20 7.89
CA MET A 33 1.04 -0.83 7.34
C MET A 33 1.68 0.15 8.33
N ASN A 34 1.32 0.07 9.62
CA ASN A 34 1.94 0.90 10.66
C ASN A 34 3.45 0.69 10.73
N GLU A 35 3.92 -0.56 10.71
CA GLU A 35 5.36 -0.89 10.70
C GLU A 35 6.08 -0.28 9.49
N LEU A 36 5.49 -0.36 8.30
CA LEU A 36 6.03 0.27 7.10
C LEU A 36 6.16 1.79 7.26
N ILE A 37 5.12 2.45 7.78
CA ILE A 37 5.14 3.90 8.04
C ILE A 37 6.26 4.26 9.02
N GLU A 38 6.40 3.52 10.12
CA GLU A 38 7.45 3.76 11.11
C GLU A 38 8.86 3.53 10.54
N GLN A 39 9.05 2.49 9.72
CA GLN A 39 10.33 2.26 9.04
C GLN A 39 10.70 3.43 8.12
N VAL A 40 9.73 3.96 7.37
CA VAL A 40 9.93 5.09 6.47
C VAL A 40 10.25 6.37 7.26
N ARG A 41 9.53 6.62 8.35
CA ARG A 41 9.81 7.73 9.30
C ARG A 41 11.22 7.62 9.88
N GLY A 42 11.60 6.43 10.35
CA GLY A 42 12.95 6.15 10.87
C GLY A 42 14.05 6.29 9.82
N ALA A 43 13.72 6.14 8.54
CA ALA A 43 14.64 6.38 7.42
C ALA A 43 14.71 7.85 6.97
N GLY A 44 14.06 8.77 7.68
CA GLY A 44 14.19 10.21 7.50
C GLY A 44 13.14 10.86 6.60
N LEU A 45 12.12 10.12 6.13
CA LEU A 45 10.98 10.71 5.41
C LEU A 45 9.83 10.94 6.41
N PRO A 46 9.46 12.19 6.74
CA PRO A 46 8.26 12.48 7.52
C PRO A 46 7.02 11.96 6.79
N VAL A 47 6.17 11.21 7.48
CA VAL A 47 4.90 10.72 6.92
C VAL A 47 3.77 11.04 7.89
N ASP A 48 2.73 11.75 7.45
CA ASP A 48 1.45 11.81 8.17
C ASP A 48 0.62 10.57 7.80
N PHE A 49 0.17 9.79 8.77
CA PHE A 49 -0.61 8.58 8.50
C PHE A 49 -1.93 8.60 9.25
N ARG A 50 -3.03 8.41 8.51
CA ARG A 50 -4.39 8.42 9.05
C ARG A 50 -5.20 7.25 8.54
N ILE A 51 -6.02 6.71 9.44
CA ILE A 51 -7.04 5.72 9.13
C ILE A 51 -8.39 6.35 9.47
N GLU A 52 -9.30 6.34 8.51
CA GLU A 52 -10.65 6.90 8.62
C GLU A 52 -11.69 5.80 8.36
N GLY A 53 -12.86 5.93 8.97
CA GLY A 53 -13.94 4.96 8.87
C GLY A 53 -13.83 3.80 9.86
N ALA A 54 -14.76 2.83 9.74
CA ALA A 54 -14.79 1.65 10.58
C ALA A 54 -13.88 0.56 9.99
N VAL A 55 -12.75 0.28 10.67
CA VAL A 55 -11.82 -0.78 10.25
C VAL A 55 -12.56 -2.11 10.21
N ARG A 56 -12.43 -2.81 9.08
CA ARG A 56 -13.03 -4.12 8.85
C ARG A 56 -12.07 -5.04 8.13
N GLN A 57 -12.31 -6.33 8.23
CA GLN A 57 -11.59 -7.33 7.45
C GLN A 57 -11.87 -7.10 5.95
N LEU A 58 -10.81 -7.00 5.17
CA LEU A 58 -10.88 -6.88 3.72
C LEU A 58 -10.46 -8.21 3.08
N PRO A 59 -10.83 -8.47 1.81
CA PRO A 59 -10.24 -9.57 1.08
C PRO A 59 -8.72 -9.40 1.04
N ARG A 60 -7.96 -10.46 1.35
CA ARG A 60 -6.48 -10.45 1.40
C ARG A 60 -5.80 -9.80 0.20
N GLY A 61 -6.38 -9.95 -1.00
CA GLY A 61 -5.87 -9.33 -2.22
C GLY A 61 -5.93 -7.80 -2.21
N VAL A 62 -6.92 -7.21 -1.53
CA VAL A 62 -7.05 -5.76 -1.34
C VAL A 62 -5.98 -5.25 -0.39
N GLU A 63 -5.79 -5.92 0.75
CA GLU A 63 -4.79 -5.53 1.76
C GLU A 63 -3.37 -5.58 1.20
N LEU A 64 -3.03 -6.69 0.51
CA LEU A 64 -1.72 -6.83 -0.13
C LEU A 64 -1.49 -5.78 -1.23
N THR A 65 -2.54 -5.47 -2.00
CA THR A 65 -2.47 -4.43 -3.03
C THR A 65 -2.23 -3.06 -2.40
N ALA A 66 -3.01 -2.71 -1.37
CA ALA A 66 -2.88 -1.43 -0.67
C ALA A 66 -1.47 -1.27 -0.05
N TYR A 67 -0.98 -2.30 0.64
CA TYR A 67 0.38 -2.33 1.19
C TYR A 67 1.44 -2.04 0.14
N ARG A 68 1.39 -2.74 -1.01
CA ARG A 68 2.36 -2.56 -2.10
C ARG A 68 2.30 -1.17 -2.72
N ILE A 69 1.10 -0.59 -2.88
CA ILE A 69 0.93 0.77 -3.39
C ILE A 69 1.59 1.78 -2.45
N VAL A 70 1.32 1.68 -1.14
CA VAL A 70 1.95 2.57 -0.14
C VAL A 70 3.46 2.40 -0.12
N GLN A 71 3.95 1.16 -0.11
CA GLN A 71 5.39 0.88 -0.11
C GLN A 71 6.11 1.49 -1.30
N GLU A 72 5.59 1.30 -2.51
CA GLU A 72 6.18 1.84 -3.73
C GLU A 72 6.12 3.37 -3.74
N ALA A 73 4.98 3.95 -3.36
CA ALA A 73 4.81 5.40 -3.30
C ALA A 73 5.83 6.05 -2.35
N LEU A 74 5.92 5.56 -1.11
CA LEU A 74 6.88 6.09 -0.12
C LEU A 74 8.34 5.83 -0.51
N THR A 75 8.62 4.70 -1.17
CA THR A 75 9.95 4.44 -1.73
C THR A 75 10.31 5.48 -2.80
N ASN A 76 9.34 5.86 -3.63
CA ASN A 76 9.53 6.84 -4.69
C ASN A 76 9.69 8.25 -4.11
N THR A 77 8.85 8.66 -3.17
CA THR A 77 8.99 9.94 -2.47
C THR A 77 10.38 10.06 -1.82
N ARG A 78 10.83 9.02 -1.08
CA ARG A 78 12.16 9.05 -0.45
C ARG A 78 13.31 9.13 -1.47
N LYS A 79 13.17 8.44 -2.61
CA LYS A 79 14.23 8.41 -3.65
C LYS A 79 14.27 9.70 -4.48
N HIS A 80 13.14 10.36 -4.66
CA HIS A 80 12.98 11.39 -5.70
C HIS A 80 12.52 12.75 -5.17
N GLY A 81 11.91 12.85 -3.99
CA GLY A 81 11.35 14.09 -3.44
C GLY A 81 12.37 15.10 -2.91
N GLY A 82 13.64 14.69 -2.74
CA GLY A 82 14.68 15.58 -2.20
C GLY A 82 14.76 15.59 -0.66
N PRO A 83 15.61 16.44 -0.07
CA PRO A 83 15.97 16.38 1.34
C PRO A 83 14.87 16.85 2.30
N ASP A 84 13.94 17.69 1.83
CA ASP A 84 12.86 18.27 2.64
C ASP A 84 11.48 17.66 2.33
N ALA A 85 11.45 16.58 1.55
CA ALA A 85 10.20 15.92 1.20
C ALA A 85 9.51 15.31 2.42
N GLY A 86 8.19 15.38 2.43
CA GLY A 86 7.26 14.73 3.33
C GLY A 86 6.15 14.04 2.53
N ALA A 87 5.50 13.08 3.16
CA ALA A 87 4.36 12.38 2.58
C ALA A 87 3.15 12.39 3.53
N SER A 88 1.97 12.18 2.96
CA SER A 88 0.77 11.84 3.70
C SER A 88 0.14 10.58 3.11
N VAL A 89 -0.32 9.69 3.98
CA VAL A 89 -1.00 8.44 3.62
C VAL A 89 -2.32 8.40 4.38
N ARG A 90 -3.41 8.18 3.64
CA ARG A 90 -4.75 8.04 4.20
C ARG A 90 -5.42 6.77 3.72
N LEU A 91 -5.79 5.91 4.67
CA LEU A 91 -6.63 4.74 4.44
C LEU A 91 -8.06 5.07 4.88
N VAL A 92 -9.03 4.93 3.98
CA VAL A 92 -10.44 5.20 4.27
C VAL A 92 -11.25 3.94 4.06
N TYR A 93 -11.83 3.40 5.14
CA TYR A 93 -12.71 2.24 5.07
C TYR A 93 -14.13 2.68 4.72
N PHE A 94 -14.64 2.15 3.61
CA PHE A 94 -16.03 2.28 3.18
C PHE A 94 -16.76 0.95 3.34
N ASP A 95 -18.09 1.00 3.28
CA ASP A 95 -18.94 -0.20 3.37
C ASP A 95 -18.63 -1.20 2.23
N ASP A 96 -18.30 -0.68 1.04
CA ASP A 96 -18.05 -1.46 -0.17
C ASP A 96 -16.57 -1.60 -0.55
N GLY A 97 -15.64 -0.97 0.17
CA GLY A 97 -14.22 -1.03 -0.21
C GLY A 97 -13.25 -0.27 0.68
N LEU A 98 -12.05 -0.07 0.15
CA LEU A 98 -10.95 0.67 0.77
C LEU A 98 -10.51 1.79 -0.18
N GLY A 99 -10.58 3.03 0.30
CA GLY A 99 -9.93 4.19 -0.30
C GLY A 99 -8.49 4.30 0.18
N LEU A 100 -7.60 4.64 -0.75
CA LEU A 100 -6.19 4.87 -0.46
C LEU A 100 -5.74 6.15 -1.16
N LEU A 101 -5.24 7.11 -0.38
CA LEU A 101 -4.67 8.36 -0.87
C LEU A 101 -3.23 8.45 -0.37
N ILE A 102 -2.28 8.69 -1.28
CA ILE A 102 -0.89 9.01 -0.96
C ILE A 102 -0.56 10.30 -1.68
N GLU A 103 -0.05 11.27 -0.93
CA GLU A 103 0.40 12.57 -1.43
C GLU A 103 1.81 12.81 -0.91
N ASP A 104 2.64 13.48 -1.68
CA ASP A 104 3.92 14.01 -1.22
C ASP A 104 4.05 15.48 -1.62
N ASP A 105 4.94 16.21 -0.96
CA ASP A 105 5.14 17.66 -1.14
C ASP A 105 6.32 18.00 -2.08
N GLY A 106 6.75 17.04 -2.92
CA GLY A 106 7.81 17.17 -3.93
C GLY A 106 7.35 17.47 -5.35
#